data_AF-A0A966BND4-F1
#
_entry.id   AF-A0A966BND4-F1
#
_cell.length_a   1.000
_cell.length_b   1.000
_cell.length_c   1.000
_cell.angle_alpha   90.00
_cell.angle_beta   90.00
_cell.angle_gamma   90.00
#
_symmetry.space_group_name_H-M   'P 1'
#
loop_
_entity.id
_entity.type
_entity.pdbx_description
1 polymer ?
#
loop_
_entity_poly.entity_id
_entity_poly.type
_entity_poly.pdbx_seq_one_letter_code
_entity_poly.pdbx_strand_id
1 'polypeptide(L)'
;MTYCLAINTHHGFVLCSDSRTNAGFDNISTYTKMHTFAWPGNRVFALLSAGNLATTQLVIKRINADLESGATPNLLGIRNMQEAADYVASVSTSVQNLHVVRDSGSVSFEATFILAGQIGTAHHETLMVYPQGNYIHESDAHPFLQIGEVKYGKPILDRVITRGTQLAPAARCALVSMNSTVRSNLTVGAPIDLLI
;
A
#
# COMPACT_ATOMS: atom_id res chain seq x y z
N MET A 1 -6.16 9.62 -8.21
CA MET A 1 -5.95 8.69 -9.34
C MET A 1 -5.20 7.46 -8.86
N THR A 2 -5.87 6.62 -8.08
CA THR A 2 -5.26 5.42 -7.48
C THR A 2 -6.37 4.58 -6.87
N TYR A 3 -6.30 3.25 -6.99
CA TYR A 3 -6.99 2.34 -6.10
C TYR A 3 -6.07 1.16 -5.75
N CYS A 4 -5.80 0.99 -4.46
CA CYS A 4 -5.07 -0.16 -3.94
C CYS A 4 -5.88 -0.81 -2.81
N LEU A 5 -5.73 -2.13 -2.69
CA LEU A 5 -6.47 -3.00 -1.79
C LEU A 5 -5.52 -4.04 -1.19
N ALA A 6 -5.62 -4.23 0.12
CA ALA A 6 -5.04 -5.38 0.81
C ALA A 6 -6.15 -6.15 1.53
N ILE A 7 -6.17 -7.47 1.39
CA ILE A 7 -7.07 -8.37 2.11
C ILE A 7 -6.19 -9.26 2.98
N ASN A 8 -6.47 -9.36 4.28
CA ASN A 8 -5.68 -10.16 5.23
C ASN A 8 -6.55 -11.29 5.82
N THR A 9 -6.31 -12.54 5.43
CA THR A 9 -7.09 -13.72 5.86
C THR A 9 -6.24 -14.63 6.72
N HIS A 10 -6.81 -15.61 7.43
CA HIS A 10 -6.03 -16.62 8.17
C HIS A 10 -5.06 -17.43 7.30
N HIS A 11 -5.21 -17.38 5.97
CA HIS A 11 -4.41 -18.13 5.01
C HIS A 11 -3.26 -17.32 4.41
N GLY A 12 -3.17 -16.03 4.70
CA GLY A 12 -2.24 -15.09 4.05
C GLY A 12 -2.94 -13.78 3.66
N PHE A 13 -2.21 -12.93 2.94
CA PHE A 13 -2.75 -11.68 2.40
C PHE A 13 -2.81 -11.70 0.87
N VAL A 14 -3.74 -10.92 0.33
CA VAL A 14 -3.86 -10.65 -1.11
C VAL A 14 -3.78 -9.15 -1.32
N LEU A 15 -2.94 -8.72 -2.24
CA LEU A 15 -2.76 -7.31 -2.58
C LEU A 15 -3.14 -7.07 -4.03
N CYS A 16 -3.82 -5.96 -4.30
CA CYS A 16 -4.19 -5.57 -5.64
C CYS A 16 -4.04 -4.06 -5.80
N SER A 17 -3.39 -3.61 -6.87
CA SER A 17 -3.26 -2.18 -7.19
C SER A 17 -3.44 -1.90 -8.67
N ASP A 18 -4.09 -0.77 -8.96
CA ASP A 18 -4.10 -0.22 -10.31
C ASP A 18 -2.78 0.51 -10.62
N SER A 19 -2.54 0.87 -11.88
CA SER A 19 -1.30 1.55 -12.28
C SER A 19 -1.50 2.92 -12.93
N ARG A 20 -2.75 3.34 -13.16
CA ARG A 20 -3.02 4.69 -13.71
C ARG A 20 -2.70 5.77 -12.68
N THR A 21 -1.90 6.75 -13.06
CA THR A 21 -1.43 7.79 -12.12
C THR A 21 -1.42 9.17 -12.75
N ASN A 22 -1.73 10.19 -11.94
CA ASN A 22 -1.54 11.59 -12.32
C ASN A 22 -0.09 12.00 -12.07
N ALA A 23 0.63 12.37 -13.12
CA ALA A 23 1.99 12.90 -13.04
C ALA A 23 2.07 14.42 -13.27
N GLY A 24 0.93 15.10 -13.41
CA GLY A 24 0.84 16.54 -13.66
C GLY A 24 -0.36 16.91 -14.52
N PHE A 25 -0.53 18.20 -14.78
CA PHE A 25 -1.58 18.69 -15.67
C PHE A 25 -1.47 18.01 -17.04
N ASP A 26 -2.56 17.41 -17.51
CA ASP A 26 -2.66 16.60 -18.74
C ASP A 26 -1.63 15.47 -18.89
N ASN A 27 -1.03 15.01 -17.79
CA ASN A 27 -0.06 13.92 -17.81
C ASN A 27 -0.58 12.71 -17.01
N ILE A 28 -1.27 11.82 -17.71
CA ILE A 28 -1.72 10.53 -17.17
C ILE A 28 -0.82 9.44 -17.72
N SER A 29 -0.16 8.73 -16.82
CA SER A 29 0.83 7.71 -17.15
C SER A 29 0.64 6.46 -16.28
N THR A 30 1.41 5.42 -16.60
CA THR A 30 1.39 4.13 -15.91
C THR A 30 2.59 4.02 -14.97
N TYR A 31 2.34 3.85 -13.67
CA TYR A 31 3.35 3.58 -12.66
C TYR A 31 2.89 2.44 -11.76
N THR A 32 3.79 1.52 -11.44
CA THR A 32 3.47 0.51 -10.41
C THR A 32 3.23 1.22 -9.08
N LYS A 33 2.29 0.69 -8.32
CA LYS A 33 1.95 1.16 -6.97
C LYS A 33 2.20 0.11 -5.91
N MET A 34 2.77 -1.04 -6.29
CA MET A 34 3.08 -2.18 -5.43
C MET A 34 4.59 -2.44 -5.46
N HIS A 35 5.23 -2.38 -4.30
CA HIS A 35 6.67 -2.57 -4.16
C HIS A 35 6.96 -3.69 -3.17
N THR A 36 7.68 -4.72 -3.61
CA THR A 36 7.95 -5.91 -2.81
C THR A 36 9.39 -5.93 -2.29
N PHE A 37 9.56 -6.31 -1.04
CA PHE A 37 10.84 -6.51 -0.37
C PHE A 37 10.87 -7.93 0.21
N ALA A 38 11.60 -8.84 -0.41
CA ALA A 38 11.59 -10.25 -0.05
C ALA A 38 12.99 -10.77 0.24
N TRP A 39 13.12 -11.43 1.40
CA TRP A 39 14.31 -12.18 1.79
C TRP A 39 13.86 -13.62 2.06
N PRO A 40 14.08 -14.54 1.10
CA PRO A 40 13.58 -15.91 1.17
C PRO A 40 13.94 -16.60 2.49
N GLY A 41 12.96 -17.26 3.10
CA GLY A 41 13.11 -17.94 4.40
C GLY A 41 13.24 -17.02 5.62
N ASN A 42 13.26 -15.69 5.43
CA ASN A 42 13.39 -14.71 6.50
C ASN A 42 12.16 -13.82 6.61
N ARG A 43 11.83 -13.03 5.59
CA ARG A 43 10.70 -12.08 5.65
C ARG A 43 10.25 -11.62 4.28
N VAL A 44 9.01 -11.18 4.20
CA VAL A 44 8.44 -10.54 3.02
C VAL A 44 7.65 -9.31 3.44
N PHE A 45 7.82 -8.21 2.71
CA PHE A 45 6.95 -7.06 2.78
C PHE A 45 6.50 -6.66 1.38
N ALA A 46 5.33 -6.04 1.31
CA ALA A 46 4.85 -5.37 0.14
C ALA A 46 4.21 -4.04 0.57
N LEU A 47 4.50 -2.99 -0.18
CA LEU A 47 4.04 -1.64 0.09
C LEU A 47 3.18 -1.17 -1.08
N LEU A 48 1.90 -0.90 -0.79
CA LEU A 48 0.98 -0.25 -1.72
C LEU A 48 1.01 1.25 -1.49
N SER A 49 0.98 2.06 -2.55
CA SER A 49 1.07 3.51 -2.46
C SER A 49 -0.11 4.23 -3.11
N ALA A 50 -0.53 5.35 -2.52
CA ALA A 50 -1.52 6.27 -3.06
C ALA A 50 -1.19 7.72 -2.66
N GLY A 51 -1.63 8.69 -3.47
CA GLY A 51 -1.41 10.12 -3.21
C GLY A 51 -0.41 10.73 -4.18
N ASN A 52 0.41 11.66 -3.69
CA ASN A 52 1.36 12.41 -4.52
C ASN A 52 2.47 11.48 -5.06
N LEU A 53 2.61 11.40 -6.39
CA LEU A 53 3.57 10.52 -7.06
C LEU A 53 5.04 10.81 -6.69
N ALA A 54 5.41 12.09 -6.57
CA ALA A 54 6.78 12.45 -6.22
C ALA A 54 7.11 12.02 -4.79
N THR A 55 6.18 12.22 -3.85
CA THR A 55 6.28 11.76 -2.47
C THR A 55 6.42 10.23 -2.42
N THR A 56 5.52 9.47 -3.05
CA THR A 56 5.54 8.01 -2.99
C THR A 56 6.82 7.44 -3.58
N GLN A 57 7.28 7.96 -4.72
CA GLN A 57 8.55 7.53 -5.33
C GLN A 57 9.76 7.84 -4.45
N LEU A 58 9.79 9.01 -3.82
CA LEU A 58 10.91 9.38 -2.95
C LEU A 58 10.95 8.53 -1.67
N VAL A 59 9.79 8.16 -1.12
CA VAL A 59 9.69 7.20 -0.01
C VAL A 59 10.29 5.84 -0.41
N ILE A 60 9.87 5.28 -1.55
CA ILE A 60 10.41 4.00 -2.04
C ILE A 60 11.91 4.10 -2.31
N LYS A 61 12.36 5.20 -2.92
CA LYS A 61 13.79 5.45 -3.17
C LYS A 61 14.59 5.51 -1.87
N ARG A 62 14.05 6.13 -0.82
CA ARG A 62 14.72 6.22 0.48
C ARG A 62 14.82 4.86 1.16
N ILE A 63 13.74 4.06 1.13
CA ILE A 63 13.74 2.70 1.66
C ILE A 63 14.82 1.84 0.99
N ASN A 64 14.91 1.89 -0.35
CA ASN A 64 15.95 1.16 -1.07
C ASN A 64 17.35 1.65 -0.72
N ALA A 65 17.57 2.96 -0.62
CA ALA A 65 18.87 3.52 -0.25
C ALA A 65 19.31 3.12 1.17
N ASP A 66 18.38 3.10 2.13
CA ASP A 66 18.66 2.65 3.50
C ASP A 66 19.02 1.16 3.53
N LEU A 67 18.36 0.33 2.70
CA LEU A 67 18.68 -1.09 2.52
C LEU A 67 20.07 -1.31 1.88
N GLU A 68 20.38 -0.59 0.80
CA GLU A 68 21.66 -0.69 0.09
C GLU A 68 22.85 -0.24 0.94
N SER A 69 22.68 0.82 1.72
CA SER A 69 23.71 1.36 2.61
C SER A 69 23.82 0.64 3.95
N GLY A 70 22.88 -0.24 4.28
CA GLY A 70 22.78 -0.87 5.60
C GLY A 70 22.46 0.12 6.73
N ALA A 71 21.84 1.26 6.41
CA ALA A 71 21.43 2.26 7.40
C ALA A 71 20.42 1.64 8.38
N THR A 72 20.47 2.03 9.66
CA THR A 72 19.55 1.50 10.68
C THR A 72 18.68 2.63 11.24
N PRO A 73 17.36 2.39 11.45
CA PRO A 73 16.60 1.18 11.08
C PRO A 73 16.37 1.04 9.56
N ASN A 74 16.17 -0.20 9.09
CA ASN A 74 15.73 -0.54 7.73
C ASN A 74 14.90 -1.84 7.73
N LEU A 75 14.12 -2.12 6.69
CA LEU A 75 13.20 -3.28 6.58
C LEU A 75 13.84 -4.66 6.87
N LEU A 76 15.13 -4.84 6.59
CA LEU A 76 15.83 -6.09 6.85
C LEU A 76 16.21 -6.27 8.34
N GLY A 77 16.45 -5.18 9.06
CA GLY A 77 16.87 -5.20 10.47
C GLY A 77 15.72 -5.20 11.49
N ILE A 78 14.48 -5.01 11.03
CA ILE A 78 13.32 -4.80 11.91
C ILE A 78 12.87 -6.10 12.59
N ARG A 79 12.29 -6.01 13.80
CA ARG A 79 11.94 -7.17 14.62
C ARG A 79 10.49 -7.64 14.47
N ASN A 80 9.57 -6.75 14.15
CA ASN A 80 8.13 -7.04 14.04
C ASN A 80 7.45 -6.07 13.04
N MET A 81 6.18 -6.32 12.74
CA MET A 81 5.41 -5.52 11.79
C MET A 81 5.11 -4.10 12.29
N GLN A 82 5.00 -3.90 13.61
CA GLN A 82 4.82 -2.56 14.20
C GLN A 82 6.02 -1.67 13.89
N GLU A 83 7.23 -2.15 14.17
CA GLU A 83 8.45 -1.40 13.86
C GLU A 83 8.64 -1.19 12.34
N ALA A 84 8.09 -2.09 11.51
CA ALA A 84 8.10 -1.91 10.06
C ALA A 84 7.17 -0.78 9.63
N ALA A 85 5.99 -0.68 10.25
CA ALA A 85 5.10 0.46 10.07
C ALA A 85 5.70 1.77 10.62
N ASP A 86 6.35 1.74 11.79
CA ASP A 86 7.05 2.88 12.37
C ASP A 86 8.16 3.41 11.43
N TYR A 87 8.94 2.49 10.83
CA TYR A 87 9.96 2.84 9.85
C TYR A 87 9.35 3.48 8.59
N VAL A 88 8.34 2.85 7.98
CA VAL A 88 7.67 3.40 6.79
C VAL A 88 7.04 4.76 7.10
N ALA A 89 6.39 4.92 8.26
CA ALA A 89 5.82 6.16 8.72
C ALA A 89 6.87 7.25 8.90
N SER A 90 8.01 6.93 9.52
CA SER A 90 9.13 7.86 9.71
C SER A 90 9.68 8.36 8.36
N VAL A 91 9.91 7.46 7.41
CA VAL A 91 10.36 7.83 6.06
C VAL A 91 9.31 8.68 5.35
N SER A 92 8.04 8.28 5.38
CA SER A 92 6.95 9.00 4.72
C SER A 92 6.77 10.41 5.26
N THR A 93 6.70 10.56 6.58
CA THR A 93 6.55 11.87 7.22
C THR A 93 7.76 12.77 6.96
N SER A 94 8.97 12.23 7.01
CA SER A 94 10.19 12.97 6.66
C SER A 94 10.13 13.51 5.22
N VAL A 95 9.78 12.66 4.26
CA VAL A 95 9.68 13.05 2.84
C VAL A 95 8.59 14.10 2.62
N GLN A 96 7.40 13.91 3.21
CA GLN A 96 6.31 14.87 3.09
C GLN A 96 6.68 16.24 3.68
N ASN A 97 7.34 16.25 4.86
CA ASN A 97 7.78 17.48 5.50
C ASN A 97 8.83 18.23 4.66
N LEU A 98 9.73 17.52 3.96
CA LEU A 98 10.68 18.15 3.04
C LEU A 98 9.99 18.91 1.91
N HIS A 99 8.87 18.41 1.41
CA HIS A 99 8.11 19.07 0.34
C HIS A 99 7.31 20.27 0.84
N VAL A 100 6.67 20.16 2.01
CA VAL A 100 5.94 21.28 2.64
C VAL A 100 6.86 22.47 2.94
N VAL A 101 8.11 22.22 3.36
CA VAL A 101 9.09 23.30 3.60
C VAL A 101 9.52 23.99 2.30
N ARG A 102 9.53 23.27 1.17
CA ARG A 102 9.96 23.80 -0.14
C ARG A 102 8.85 24.55 -0.87
N ASP A 103 7.59 24.22 -0.62
CA ASP A 103 6.43 24.81 -1.26
C ASP A 103 5.27 24.91 -0.25
N SER A 104 5.02 26.13 0.23
CA SER A 104 3.93 26.46 1.15
C SER A 104 2.61 26.78 0.44
N GLY A 105 2.52 26.51 -0.87
CA GLY A 105 1.31 26.68 -1.67
C GLY A 105 0.19 25.68 -1.36
N SER A 106 -0.87 25.72 -2.15
CA SER A 106 -2.09 24.91 -1.98
C SER A 106 -2.00 23.47 -2.52
N VAL A 107 -0.79 22.98 -2.83
CA VAL A 107 -0.59 21.64 -3.42
C VAL A 107 -0.41 20.62 -2.31
N SER A 108 -1.20 19.54 -2.33
CA SER A 108 -1.03 18.44 -1.39
C SER A 108 0.13 17.52 -1.81
N PHE A 109 1.08 17.34 -0.89
CA PHE A 109 2.18 16.37 -1.00
C PHE A 109 1.93 15.08 -0.22
N GLU A 110 0.70 14.90 0.26
CA GLU A 110 0.35 13.75 1.09
C GLU A 110 0.42 12.43 0.31
N ALA A 111 0.90 11.41 1.00
CA ALA A 111 0.88 10.03 0.55
C ALA A 111 0.32 9.13 1.66
N THR A 112 -0.32 8.05 1.26
CA THR A 112 -0.82 7.00 2.15
C THR A 112 -0.33 5.67 1.64
N PHE A 113 -0.01 4.77 2.56
CA PHE A 113 0.53 3.47 2.23
C PHE A 113 -0.24 2.35 2.90
N ILE A 114 -0.30 1.19 2.26
CA ILE A 114 -0.62 -0.06 2.95
C ILE A 114 0.64 -0.92 2.96
N LEU A 115 1.15 -1.22 4.14
CA LEU A 115 2.21 -2.17 4.37
C LEU A 115 1.59 -3.53 4.66
N ALA A 116 1.94 -4.54 3.88
CA ALA A 116 1.62 -5.94 4.15
C ALA A 116 2.92 -6.72 4.34
N GLY A 117 2.94 -7.70 5.22
CA GLY A 117 4.14 -8.52 5.36
C GLY A 117 4.07 -9.60 6.41
N GLN A 118 5.16 -10.37 6.45
CA GLN A 118 5.39 -11.44 7.39
C GLN A 118 6.89 -11.53 7.70
N ILE A 119 7.23 -11.65 8.98
CA ILE A 119 8.61 -11.84 9.46
C ILE A 119 8.73 -13.23 10.10
N GLY A 120 9.66 -14.03 9.60
CA GLY A 120 9.89 -15.40 10.00
C GLY A 120 8.61 -16.23 9.89
N THR A 121 8.22 -16.85 11.00
CA THR A 121 7.00 -17.64 11.15
C THR A 121 5.90 -16.89 11.91
N ALA A 122 6.06 -15.59 12.16
CA ALA A 122 5.04 -14.78 12.80
C ALA A 122 3.78 -14.69 11.94
N HIS A 123 2.68 -14.22 12.53
CA HIS A 123 1.48 -13.91 11.77
C HIS A 123 1.78 -12.83 10.73
N HIS A 124 1.14 -12.96 9.57
CA HIS A 124 1.19 -11.91 8.57
C HIS A 124 0.22 -10.79 8.98
N GLU A 125 0.59 -9.54 8.70
CA GLU A 125 -0.18 -8.37 9.12
C GLU A 125 -0.30 -7.38 7.97
N THR A 126 -1.35 -6.56 8.00
CA THR A 126 -1.50 -5.41 7.13
C THR A 126 -1.72 -4.14 7.94
N LEU A 127 -0.98 -3.07 7.62
CA LEU A 127 -1.07 -1.78 8.30
C LEU A 127 -1.26 -0.67 7.27
N MET A 128 -2.19 0.24 7.53
CA MET A 128 -2.40 1.43 6.71
C MET A 128 -1.73 2.63 7.38
N VAL A 129 -0.71 3.18 6.73
CA VAL A 129 0.06 4.34 7.20
C VAL A 129 -0.55 5.61 6.60
N TYR A 130 -1.05 6.48 7.46
CA TYR A 130 -1.61 7.77 7.09
C TYR A 130 -0.53 8.81 6.80
N PRO A 131 -0.87 9.91 6.10
CA PRO A 131 0.09 10.98 5.82
C PRO A 131 0.74 11.56 7.10
N GLN A 132 0.04 11.51 8.24
CA GLN A 132 0.51 12.03 9.52
C GLN A 132 1.48 11.07 10.24
N GLY A 133 1.73 9.88 9.68
CA GLY A 133 2.65 8.88 10.23
C GLY A 133 2.05 7.96 11.30
N ASN A 134 0.82 8.19 11.73
CA ASN A 134 0.09 7.19 12.48
C ASN A 134 -0.45 6.09 11.54
N TYR A 135 -0.84 4.95 12.10
CA TYR A 135 -1.34 3.82 11.32
C TYR A 135 -2.40 3.02 12.08
N ILE A 136 -3.17 2.23 11.31
CA ILE A 136 -4.13 1.25 11.83
C ILE A 136 -3.91 -0.11 11.16
N HIS A 137 -4.46 -1.17 11.75
CA HIS A 137 -4.62 -2.47 11.11
C HIS A 137 -6.10 -2.74 10.83
N GLU A 138 -6.38 -3.72 9.98
CA GLU A 138 -7.74 -4.14 9.65
C GLU A 138 -8.45 -4.84 10.81
N SER A 139 -9.76 -4.66 10.91
CA SER A 139 -10.58 -5.35 11.92
C SER A 139 -10.92 -6.78 11.49
N ASP A 140 -11.27 -7.65 12.44
CA ASP A 140 -11.73 -9.01 12.10
C ASP A 140 -13.04 -9.04 11.32
N ALA A 141 -13.93 -8.05 11.54
CA ALA A 141 -15.18 -7.91 10.81
C ALA A 141 -14.98 -7.43 9.35
N HIS A 142 -13.92 -6.65 9.11
CA HIS A 142 -13.54 -6.12 7.81
C HIS A 142 -12.05 -6.35 7.59
N PRO A 143 -11.66 -7.56 7.17
CA PRO A 143 -10.26 -7.95 7.12
C PRO A 143 -9.59 -7.49 5.81
N PHE A 144 -9.75 -6.21 5.50
CA PHE A 144 -9.18 -5.56 4.34
C PHE A 144 -8.97 -4.05 4.56
N LEU A 145 -8.00 -3.48 3.84
CA LEU A 145 -7.65 -2.06 3.82
C LEU A 145 -7.68 -1.54 2.38
N GLN A 146 -8.07 -0.29 2.20
CA GLN A 146 -8.15 0.35 0.89
C GLN A 146 -7.56 1.75 0.92
N ILE A 147 -6.85 2.16 -0.13
CA ILE A 147 -6.34 3.53 -0.31
C ILE A 147 -6.69 4.05 -1.72
N GLY A 148 -6.87 5.36 -1.84
CA GLY A 148 -7.29 6.02 -3.09
C GLY A 148 -8.82 6.04 -3.28
N GLU A 149 -9.31 5.61 -4.44
CA GLU A 149 -10.72 5.66 -4.86
C GLU A 149 -11.52 4.45 -4.34
N VAL A 150 -11.69 4.38 -3.02
CA VAL A 150 -12.14 3.16 -2.32
C VAL A 150 -13.63 2.83 -2.44
N LYS A 151 -14.47 3.81 -2.78
CA LYS A 151 -15.94 3.73 -2.61
C LYS A 151 -16.61 2.69 -3.52
N TYR A 152 -16.17 2.60 -4.77
CA TYR A 152 -16.84 1.81 -5.81
C TYR A 152 -16.65 0.30 -5.61
N GLY A 153 -15.46 -0.11 -5.18
CA GLY A 153 -15.09 -1.50 -4.97
C GLY A 153 -15.43 -2.05 -3.58
N LYS A 154 -15.77 -1.19 -2.61
CA LYS A 154 -16.03 -1.61 -1.21
C LYS A 154 -17.22 -2.56 -1.05
N PRO A 155 -18.38 -2.38 -1.72
CA PRO A 155 -19.57 -3.19 -1.44
C PRO A 155 -19.44 -4.68 -1.75
N ILE A 156 -18.54 -5.10 -2.65
CA ILE A 156 -18.30 -6.53 -2.89
C ILE A 156 -17.40 -7.13 -1.80
N LEU A 157 -16.45 -6.35 -1.28
CA LEU A 157 -15.58 -6.77 -0.19
C LEU A 157 -16.39 -6.99 1.08
N ASP A 158 -17.24 -6.02 1.44
CA ASP A 158 -18.14 -6.10 2.61
C ASP A 158 -19.06 -7.33 2.60
N ARG A 159 -19.37 -7.88 1.42
CA ARG A 159 -20.31 -9.01 1.26
C ARG A 159 -19.64 -10.37 1.25
N VAL A 160 -18.37 -10.45 0.88
CA VAL A 160 -17.70 -11.72 0.54
C VAL A 160 -16.52 -11.99 1.45
N ILE A 161 -15.76 -10.97 1.82
CA ILE A 161 -14.48 -11.12 2.49
C ILE A 161 -14.67 -11.28 3.99
N THR A 162 -14.17 -12.39 4.51
CA THR A 162 -14.07 -12.71 5.94
C THR A 162 -12.69 -13.29 6.25
N ARG A 163 -12.29 -13.34 7.52
CA ARG A 163 -10.98 -13.89 7.94
C ARG A 163 -10.76 -15.34 7.49
N GLY A 164 -11.81 -16.14 7.36
CA GLY A 164 -11.74 -17.53 6.89
C GLY A 164 -11.79 -17.71 5.37
N THR A 165 -11.83 -16.62 4.60
CA THR A 165 -11.86 -16.68 3.13
C THR A 165 -10.53 -17.22 2.61
N GLN A 166 -10.57 -18.20 1.71
CA GLN A 166 -9.36 -18.75 1.07
C GLN A 166 -8.73 -17.71 0.12
N LEU A 167 -7.41 -17.79 -0.09
CA LEU A 167 -6.66 -16.82 -0.90
C LEU A 167 -7.18 -16.68 -2.34
N ALA A 168 -7.49 -17.78 -3.02
CA ALA A 168 -7.96 -17.72 -4.42
C ALA A 168 -9.35 -17.05 -4.58
N PRO A 169 -10.37 -17.37 -3.75
CA PRO A 169 -11.59 -16.56 -3.66
C PRO A 169 -11.35 -15.09 -3.28
N ALA A 170 -10.45 -14.80 -2.34
CA ALA A 170 -10.11 -13.43 -1.94
C ALA A 170 -9.51 -12.64 -3.12
N ALA A 171 -8.59 -13.24 -3.87
CA ALA A 171 -8.02 -12.66 -5.08
C ALA A 171 -9.04 -12.40 -6.19
N ARG A 172 -9.98 -13.33 -6.41
CA ARG A 172 -11.09 -13.10 -7.34
C ARG A 172 -11.97 -11.93 -6.87
N CYS A 173 -12.27 -11.84 -5.58
CA CYS A 173 -13.03 -10.73 -5.02
C CYS A 173 -12.30 -9.39 -5.18
N ALA A 174 -10.98 -9.37 -4.96
CA ALA A 174 -10.14 -8.19 -5.20
C ALA A 174 -10.21 -7.72 -6.65
N LEU A 175 -10.14 -8.64 -7.63
CA LEU A 175 -10.27 -8.31 -9.04
C LEU A 175 -11.68 -7.81 -9.41
N VAL A 176 -12.74 -8.36 -8.82
CA VAL A 176 -14.11 -7.86 -9.02
C VAL A 176 -14.28 -6.45 -8.43
N SER A 177 -13.67 -6.21 -7.25
CA SER A 177 -13.62 -4.89 -6.62
C SER A 177 -12.91 -3.88 -7.53
N MET A 178 -11.72 -4.24 -8.05
CA MET A 178 -10.94 -3.44 -8.99
C MET A 178 -11.74 -3.13 -10.27
N ASN A 179 -12.36 -4.14 -10.88
CA ASN A 179 -13.17 -3.98 -12.09
C ASN A 179 -14.33 -3.02 -11.88
N SER A 180 -15.03 -3.11 -10.73
CA SER A 180 -16.14 -2.21 -10.39
C SER A 180 -15.66 -0.76 -10.30
N THR A 181 -14.48 -0.53 -9.70
CA THR A 181 -13.86 0.79 -9.60
C THR A 181 -13.42 1.32 -10.97
N VAL A 182 -12.71 0.53 -11.78
CA VAL A 182 -12.24 0.95 -13.12
C VAL A 182 -13.41 1.35 -14.02
N ARG A 183 -14.54 0.63 -13.96
CA ARG A 183 -15.72 0.94 -14.77
C ARG A 183 -16.47 2.19 -14.31
N SER A 184 -16.27 2.62 -13.07
CA SER A 184 -17.03 3.71 -12.45
C SER A 184 -16.20 4.99 -12.21
N ASN A 185 -14.87 4.91 -12.28
CA ASN A 185 -13.97 6.03 -12.08
C ASN A 185 -12.75 5.94 -13.02
N LEU A 186 -12.67 6.87 -13.98
CA LEU A 186 -11.60 6.94 -14.99
C LEU A 186 -10.21 7.21 -14.39
N THR A 187 -10.12 7.64 -13.15
CA THR A 187 -8.84 7.89 -12.47
C THR A 187 -8.15 6.62 -11.99
N VAL A 188 -8.80 5.46 -12.14
CA VAL A 188 -8.30 4.13 -11.82
C VAL A 188 -8.21 3.33 -13.12
N GLY A 189 -7.12 2.60 -13.34
CA GLY A 189 -6.95 1.89 -14.60
C GLY A 189 -5.80 0.90 -14.66
N ALA A 190 -5.90 0.02 -15.65
CA ALA A 190 -4.92 -1.01 -15.97
C ALA A 190 -3.54 -0.40 -16.37
N PRO A 191 -2.44 -1.18 -16.30
CA PRO A 191 -2.35 -2.57 -15.80
C PRO A 191 -2.72 -2.71 -14.32
N ILE A 192 -3.02 -3.94 -13.90
CA ILE A 192 -3.38 -4.29 -12.53
C ILE A 192 -2.31 -5.23 -12.00
N ASP A 193 -1.69 -4.86 -10.88
CA ASP A 193 -0.76 -5.71 -10.13
C ASP A 193 -1.56 -6.52 -9.09
N LEU A 194 -1.24 -7.81 -8.97
CA LEU A 194 -1.85 -8.74 -8.01
C LEU A 194 -0.74 -9.56 -7.34
N LEU A 195 -0.75 -9.61 -6.01
CA LEU A 195 0.14 -10.44 -5.20
C LEU A 195 -0.69 -11.31 -4.26
N ILE A 196 -0.30 -12.58 -4.13
CA ILE A 196 -0.85 -13.57 -3.22
C ILE A 196 0.32 -14.18 -2.45
#